data_AF-A0AA51DZA7-F1
#
_entry.id   AF-A0AA51DZA7-F1
#
_cell.length_a   1.000
_cell.length_b   1.000
_cell.length_c   1.000
_cell.angle_alpha   90.00
_cell.angle_beta   90.00
_cell.angle_gamma   90.00
#
_symmetry.space_group_name_H-M   'P 1'
#
loop_
_entity.id
_entity.type
_entity.pdbx_description
1 polymer ?
#
loop_
_entity_poly.entity_id
_entity_poly.type
_entity_poly.pdbx_seq_one_letter_code
_entity_poly.pdbx_strand_id
1 'polypeptide(L)'
;MNKEQFIKLGFTEEMAQKAMDILKEELKGFIPKSRFDQINTVKKELEKKLAILEIQIAELNTSKFTNTELEIIMKDLWNTNAAIRAEQEAIIKDILIQLAIRSKLTQVKYADLLIGKFDKSKLTITPDGTVAGIEEQLEEIKRSYEGLFYL
;
A
#
# COMPACT_ATOMS: atom_id res chain seq x y z
N MET A 1 -12.03 15.05 -14.56
CA MET A 1 -13.51 15.20 -14.50
C MET A 1 -14.14 13.86 -14.83
N ASN A 2 -15.35 13.58 -14.33
CA ASN A 2 -16.12 12.38 -14.67
C ASN A 2 -17.32 12.73 -15.58
N LYS A 3 -17.99 11.72 -16.15
CA LYS A 3 -19.11 11.89 -17.09
C LYS A 3 -20.23 12.77 -16.50
N GLU A 4 -20.55 12.60 -15.22
CA GLU A 4 -21.58 13.37 -14.50
C GLU A 4 -21.22 14.86 -14.36
N GLN A 5 -19.94 15.18 -14.19
CA GLN A 5 -19.46 16.56 -14.14
C GLN A 5 -19.57 17.24 -15.51
N PHE A 6 -19.36 16.52 -16.61
CA PHE A 6 -19.59 17.06 -17.95
C PHE A 6 -21.09 17.29 -18.22
N ILE A 7 -21.96 16.36 -17.81
CA ILE A 7 -23.42 16.52 -17.92
C ILE A 7 -23.90 17.73 -17.12
N LYS A 8 -23.36 17.95 -15.90
CA LYS A 8 -23.64 19.15 -15.08
C LYS A 8 -23.19 20.46 -15.75
N LEU A 9 -22.25 20.42 -16.68
CA LEU A 9 -21.80 21.56 -17.47
C LEU A 9 -22.61 21.76 -18.75
N GLY A 10 -23.69 21.00 -18.95
CA GLY A 10 -24.60 21.13 -20.09
C GLY A 10 -24.26 20.25 -21.30
N PHE A 11 -23.34 19.30 -21.16
CA PHE A 11 -23.02 18.36 -22.23
C PHE A 11 -24.12 17.29 -22.31
N THR A 12 -24.50 16.92 -23.54
CA THR A 12 -25.34 15.73 -23.75
C THR A 12 -24.57 14.48 -23.33
N GLU A 13 -25.29 13.39 -23.07
CA GLU A 13 -24.68 12.16 -22.60
C GLU A 13 -23.63 11.59 -23.59
N GLU A 14 -23.89 11.76 -24.88
CA GLU A 14 -22.99 11.38 -25.98
C GLU A 14 -21.73 12.26 -26.03
N MET A 15 -21.89 13.58 -25.85
CA MET A 15 -20.77 14.52 -25.82
C MET A 15 -19.91 14.33 -24.57
N ALA A 16 -20.53 14.05 -23.42
CA ALA A 16 -19.84 13.73 -22.17
C ALA A 16 -19.01 12.44 -22.29
N GLN A 17 -19.51 11.45 -23.03
CA GLN A 17 -18.77 10.21 -23.29
C GLN A 17 -17.57 10.46 -24.21
N LYS A 18 -17.74 11.18 -25.33
CA LYS A 18 -16.61 11.55 -26.20
C LYS A 18 -15.54 12.37 -25.48
N ALA A 19 -15.95 13.33 -24.64
CA ALA A 19 -15.04 14.12 -23.83
C ALA A 19 -14.25 13.25 -22.84
N MET A 20 -14.90 12.26 -22.20
CA MET A 20 -14.23 11.29 -21.33
C MET A 20 -13.21 10.44 -22.07
N ASP A 21 -13.50 10.02 -23.30
CA ASP A 21 -12.61 9.16 -24.08
C ASP A 21 -11.37 9.91 -24.57
N ILE A 22 -11.53 11.18 -25.00
CA ILE A 22 -10.40 12.08 -25.32
C ILE A 22 -9.56 12.35 -24.07
N LEU A 23 -10.19 12.66 -22.93
CA LEU A 23 -9.49 12.90 -21.68
C LEU A 23 -8.70 11.66 -21.23
N LYS A 24 -9.27 10.46 -21.40
CA LYS A 24 -8.57 9.20 -21.10
C LYS A 24 -7.37 8.99 -22.04
N GLU A 25 -7.53 9.25 -23.33
CA GLU A 25 -6.45 9.20 -24.33
C GLU A 25 -5.31 10.15 -23.97
N GLU A 26 -5.59 11.42 -23.68
CA GLU A 26 -4.59 12.41 -23.32
C GLU A 26 -3.86 12.04 -22.01
N LEU A 27 -4.57 11.45 -21.05
CA LEU A 27 -4.01 11.06 -19.76
C LEU A 27 -3.22 9.75 -19.78
N LYS A 28 -3.22 8.96 -20.89
CA LYS A 28 -2.45 7.70 -20.98
C LYS A 28 -0.95 7.87 -20.73
N GLY A 29 -0.39 9.04 -21.04
CA GLY A 29 1.02 9.37 -20.81
C GLY A 29 1.32 10.00 -19.44
N PHE A 30 0.30 10.32 -18.64
CA PHE A 30 0.45 11.07 -17.41
C PHE A 30 0.43 10.15 -16.18
N ILE A 31 1.34 10.39 -15.25
CA ILE A 31 1.34 9.73 -13.95
C ILE A 31 0.30 10.42 -13.07
N PRO A 32 -0.67 9.68 -12.48
CA PRO A 32 -1.61 10.27 -11.55
C PRO A 32 -0.89 10.96 -10.39
N LYS A 33 -1.36 12.14 -10.00
CA LYS A 33 -0.76 12.92 -8.91
C LYS A 33 -0.60 12.10 -7.63
N SER A 34 -1.57 11.25 -7.29
CA SER A 34 -1.47 10.34 -6.14
C SER A 34 -0.27 9.38 -6.24
N ARG A 35 0.01 8.83 -7.42
CA ARG A 35 1.16 7.95 -7.67
C ARG A 35 2.46 8.73 -7.62
N PHE A 36 2.48 9.96 -8.14
CA PHE A 36 3.63 10.86 -8.04
C PHE A 36 3.93 11.24 -6.58
N ASP A 37 2.91 11.62 -5.81
CA ASP A 37 3.03 12.00 -4.40
C ASP A 37 3.49 10.82 -3.54
N GLN A 38 2.99 9.61 -3.80
CA GLN A 38 3.47 8.38 -3.18
C GLN A 38 4.95 8.12 -3.47
N ILE A 39 5.35 8.16 -4.75
CA ILE A 39 6.75 7.96 -5.15
C ILE A 39 7.66 9.01 -4.50
N ASN A 40 7.23 10.27 -4.45
CA ASN A 40 7.99 11.34 -3.80
C ASN A 40 8.09 11.16 -2.29
N THR A 41 7.05 10.66 -1.64
CA THR A 41 7.07 10.37 -0.20
C THR A 41 8.06 9.25 0.09
N VAL A 42 8.00 8.15 -0.66
CA VAL A 42 8.94 7.03 -0.56
C VAL A 42 10.37 7.48 -0.86
N LYS A 43 10.57 8.30 -1.90
CA LYS A 43 11.89 8.86 -2.25
C LYS A 43 12.47 9.68 -1.09
N LYS A 44 11.67 10.56 -0.48
CA LYS A 44 12.12 11.37 0.67
C LYS A 44 12.47 10.52 1.89
N GLU A 45 11.71 9.45 2.14
CA GLU A 45 12.05 8.52 3.23
C GLU A 45 13.35 7.76 2.96
N LEU A 46 13.56 7.32 1.72
CA LEU A 46 14.80 6.67 1.30
C LEU A 46 16.00 7.61 1.40
N GLU A 47 15.87 8.86 0.95
CA GLU A 47 16.93 9.89 1.07
C GLU A 47 17.30 10.15 2.53
N LYS A 48 16.30 10.23 3.44
CA LYS A 48 16.55 10.36 4.88
C LYS A 48 17.31 9.16 5.45
N LYS A 49 16.92 7.93 5.08
CA LYS A 49 17.62 6.71 5.52
C LYS A 49 19.04 6.65 4.99
N LEU A 50 19.27 7.09 3.75
CA LEU A 50 20.59 7.16 3.15
C LEU A 50 21.50 8.14 3.92
N ALA A 51 21.00 9.34 4.23
CA ALA A 51 21.74 10.33 5.00
C ALA A 51 22.12 9.83 6.41
N ILE A 52 21.22 9.09 7.08
CA ILE A 52 21.51 8.46 8.38
C ILE A 52 22.64 7.43 8.24
N LEU A 53 22.60 6.59 7.22
CA LEU A 53 23.66 5.62 6.92
C LEU A 53 25.00 6.29 6.62
N GLU A 54 25.00 7.38 5.84
CA GLU A 54 26.21 8.16 5.54
C GLU A 54 26.83 8.75 6.80
N ILE A 55 26.00 9.26 7.73
CA ILE A 55 26.46 9.75 9.04
C ILE A 55 27.06 8.62 9.87
N GLN A 56 26.37 7.47 9.96
CA GLN A 56 26.88 6.30 10.70
C GLN A 56 28.21 5.78 10.13
N ILE A 57 28.36 5.75 8.81
CA ILE A 57 29.61 5.36 8.14
C ILE A 57 30.72 6.39 8.40
N ALA A 58 30.40 7.68 8.38
CA ALA A 58 31.37 8.74 8.69
C ALA A 58 31.83 8.68 10.15
N GLU A 59 30.92 8.42 11.09
CA GLU A 59 31.23 8.21 12.52
C GLU A 59 32.11 6.96 12.71
N LEU A 60 31.81 5.85 12.03
CA LEU A 60 32.65 4.64 12.05
C LEU A 60 34.06 4.88 11.48
N ASN A 61 34.18 5.69 10.42
CA ASN A 61 35.45 5.96 9.77
C ASN A 61 36.32 6.99 10.50
N THR A 62 35.74 7.87 11.31
CA THR A 62 36.48 8.95 12.00
C THR A 62 36.86 8.61 13.45
N SER A 63 36.25 7.57 14.02
CA SER A 63 36.43 7.21 15.42
C SER A 63 37.53 6.17 15.59
N LYS A 64 38.52 6.44 16.45
CA LYS A 64 39.43 5.41 16.98
C LYS A 64 38.69 4.58 18.04
N PHE A 65 37.68 3.82 17.63
CA PHE A 65 36.96 2.93 18.53
C PHE A 65 37.87 1.82 19.04
N THR A 66 37.79 1.52 20.33
CA THR A 66 38.32 0.27 20.86
C THR A 66 37.51 -0.91 20.29
N ASN A 67 38.10 -2.12 20.22
CA ASN A 67 37.37 -3.31 19.73
C ASN A 67 36.02 -3.51 20.45
N THR A 68 35.94 -3.18 21.73
CA THR A 68 34.73 -3.28 22.54
C THR A 68 33.62 -2.32 22.09
N GLU A 69 33.96 -1.10 21.68
CA GLU A 69 32.98 -0.11 21.18
C GLU A 69 32.49 -0.47 19.78
N LEU A 70 33.38 -1.00 18.93
CA LEU A 70 33.01 -1.55 17.62
C LEU A 70 32.04 -2.72 17.73
N GLU A 71 32.24 -3.63 18.69
CA GLU A 71 31.33 -4.76 18.93
C GLU A 71 29.94 -4.31 19.39
N ILE A 72 29.86 -3.28 20.24
CA ILE A 72 28.58 -2.70 20.69
C ILE A 72 27.85 -2.06 19.50
N ILE A 73 28.53 -1.24 18.70
CA ILE A 73 27.94 -0.59 17.53
C ILE A 73 27.50 -1.62 16.50
N MET A 74 28.31 -2.67 16.25
CA MET A 74 27.97 -3.73 15.31
C MET A 74 26.71 -4.50 15.75
N LYS A 75 26.59 -4.80 17.05
CA LYS A 75 25.43 -5.47 17.61
C LYS A 75 24.17 -4.60 17.55
N ASP A 76 24.31 -3.30 17.82
CA ASP A 76 23.21 -2.35 17.73
C ASP A 76 22.73 -2.15 16.28
N LEU A 77 23.66 -2.02 15.33
CA LEU A 77 23.36 -1.99 13.90
C LEU A 77 22.69 -3.27 13.41
N TRP A 78 23.14 -4.44 13.89
CA TRP A 78 22.53 -5.73 13.53
C TRP A 78 21.10 -5.83 14.07
N ASN A 79 20.87 -5.48 15.33
CA ASN A 79 19.55 -5.47 15.95
C ASN A 79 18.61 -4.48 15.27
N THR A 80 19.09 -3.26 15.00
CA THR A 80 18.33 -2.21 14.32
C THR A 80 17.94 -2.64 12.91
N ASN A 81 18.88 -3.23 12.14
CA ASN A 81 18.58 -3.76 10.82
C ASN A 81 17.59 -4.93 10.85
N ALA A 82 17.69 -5.82 11.83
CA ALA A 82 16.74 -6.92 12.01
C ALA A 82 15.33 -6.37 12.34
N ALA A 83 15.23 -5.38 13.23
CA ALA A 83 13.99 -4.73 13.58
C ALA A 83 13.34 -4.02 12.37
N ILE A 84 14.12 -3.24 11.62
CA ILE A 84 13.64 -2.56 10.41
C ILE A 84 13.13 -3.56 9.37
N ARG A 85 13.83 -4.68 9.16
CA ARG A 85 13.39 -5.73 8.22
C ARG A 85 12.07 -6.35 8.66
N ALA A 86 11.94 -6.71 9.93
CA ALA A 86 10.72 -7.28 10.48
C ALA A 86 9.53 -6.29 10.39
N GLU A 87 9.77 -5.01 10.68
CA GLU A 87 8.75 -3.96 10.54
C GLU A 87 8.32 -3.76 9.09
N GLN A 88 9.26 -3.70 8.15
CA GLN A 88 8.97 -3.58 6.73
C GLN A 88 8.18 -4.77 6.20
N GLU A 89 8.57 -5.98 6.59
CA GLU A 89 7.85 -7.20 6.21
C GLU A 89 6.42 -7.20 6.78
N ALA A 90 6.24 -6.75 8.03
CA ALA A 90 4.92 -6.60 8.63
C ALA A 90 4.05 -5.56 7.89
N ILE A 91 4.63 -4.39 7.53
CA ILE A 91 3.93 -3.34 6.76
C ILE A 91 3.53 -3.85 5.38
N ILE A 92 4.45 -4.51 4.65
CA ILE A 92 4.17 -5.08 3.33
C ILE A 92 3.07 -6.14 3.44
N LYS A 93 3.14 -7.01 4.46
CA LYS A 93 2.13 -8.02 4.71
C LYS A 93 0.74 -7.41 4.95
N ASP A 94 0.66 -6.40 5.81
CA ASP A 94 -0.62 -5.72 6.09
C ASP A 94 -1.16 -5.01 4.85
N ILE A 95 -0.31 -4.34 4.05
CA ILE A 95 -0.72 -3.71 2.79
C ILE A 95 -1.30 -4.74 1.82
N LEU A 96 -0.61 -5.87 1.59
CA LEU A 96 -1.06 -6.90 0.66
C LEU A 96 -2.39 -7.54 1.11
N ILE A 97 -2.52 -7.81 2.41
CA ILE A 97 -3.77 -8.31 2.99
C ILE A 97 -4.91 -7.29 2.84
N GLN A 98 -4.66 -6.01 3.12
CA GLN A 98 -5.67 -4.96 2.95
C GLN A 98 -6.12 -4.81 1.49
N LEU A 99 -5.18 -4.86 0.53
CA LEU A 99 -5.50 -4.80 -0.90
C LEU A 99 -6.33 -6.00 -1.34
N ALA A 100 -5.98 -7.20 -0.88
CA ALA A 100 -6.73 -8.42 -1.18
C ALA A 100 -8.16 -8.36 -0.59
N ILE A 101 -8.33 -7.87 0.64
CA ILE A 101 -9.66 -7.69 1.25
C ILE A 101 -10.49 -6.70 0.42
N ARG A 102 -9.92 -5.54 0.09
CA ARG A 102 -10.64 -4.52 -0.70
C ARG A 102 -11.02 -5.02 -2.09
N SER A 103 -10.19 -5.85 -2.74
CA SER A 103 -10.51 -6.41 -4.06
C SER A 103 -11.70 -7.38 -4.02
N LYS A 104 -11.88 -8.10 -2.91
CA LYS A 104 -13.03 -8.99 -2.68
C LYS A 104 -14.34 -8.26 -2.37
N LEU A 105 -14.26 -7.04 -1.86
CA LEU A 105 -15.42 -6.24 -1.46
C LEU A 105 -15.91 -5.27 -2.55
N THR A 106 -15.55 -5.51 -3.81
CA THR A 106 -15.97 -4.67 -4.95
C THR A 106 -17.47 -4.71 -5.22
N GLN A 107 -18.15 -5.79 -4.83
CA GLN A 107 -19.61 -5.97 -4.96
C GLN A 107 -20.35 -5.80 -3.62
N VAL A 108 -19.98 -4.77 -2.85
CA VAL A 108 -20.61 -4.47 -1.55
C VAL A 108 -21.03 -3.01 -1.51
N LYS A 109 -22.21 -2.72 -0.92
CA LYS A 109 -22.71 -1.34 -0.75
C LYS A 109 -21.82 -0.48 0.15
N TYR A 110 -21.31 -1.09 1.22
CA TYR A 110 -20.50 -0.44 2.24
C TYR A 110 -19.29 -1.31 2.59
N ALA A 111 -18.32 -1.39 1.67
CA ALA A 111 -17.13 -2.22 1.83
C ALA A 111 -16.40 -1.99 3.17
N ASP A 112 -16.29 -0.73 3.62
CA ASP A 112 -15.58 -0.40 4.86
C ASP A 112 -16.22 -1.02 6.12
N LEU A 113 -17.52 -1.33 6.11
CA LEU A 113 -18.19 -2.03 7.22
C LEU A 113 -17.78 -3.51 7.33
N LEU A 114 -17.30 -4.10 6.23
CA LEU A 114 -16.93 -5.51 6.15
C LEU A 114 -15.42 -5.75 6.25
N ILE A 115 -14.57 -4.74 6.00
CA ILE A 115 -13.11 -4.87 6.09
C ILE A 115 -12.69 -5.40 7.46
N GLY A 116 -13.29 -4.87 8.54
CA GLY A 116 -12.98 -5.28 9.91
C GLY A 116 -13.52 -6.66 10.30
N LYS A 117 -14.25 -7.34 9.41
CA LYS A 117 -14.77 -8.71 9.63
C LYS A 117 -13.81 -9.79 9.16
N PHE A 118 -12.80 -9.44 8.38
CA PHE A 118 -11.72 -10.36 8.02
C PHE A 118 -10.75 -10.51 9.19
N ASP A 119 -10.50 -11.75 9.58
CA ASP A 119 -9.45 -12.09 10.53
C ASP A 119 -8.11 -12.15 9.79
N LYS A 120 -7.42 -11.00 9.75
CA LYS A 120 -6.11 -10.84 9.12
C LYS A 120 -5.05 -11.80 9.67
N SER A 121 -5.19 -12.26 10.92
CA SER A 121 -4.20 -13.17 11.53
C SER A 121 -4.23 -14.57 10.91
N LYS A 122 -5.36 -14.95 10.30
CA LYS A 122 -5.54 -16.22 9.58
C LYS A 122 -5.23 -16.12 8.09
N LEU A 123 -4.86 -14.93 7.59
CA LEU A 123 -4.53 -14.71 6.19
C LEU A 123 -3.03 -14.84 5.96
N THR A 124 -2.66 -15.59 4.93
CA THR A 124 -1.27 -15.90 4.59
C THR A 124 -0.97 -15.47 3.16
N ILE A 125 0.19 -14.84 2.95
CA ILE A 125 0.66 -14.47 1.62
C ILE A 125 1.41 -15.66 1.04
N THR A 126 1.00 -16.11 -0.13
CA THR A 126 1.62 -17.22 -0.85
C THR A 126 2.81 -16.73 -1.70
N PRO A 127 3.71 -17.62 -2.14
CA PRO A 127 4.89 -17.24 -2.91
C PRO A 127 4.59 -16.51 -4.23
N ASP A 128 3.40 -16.69 -4.80
CA ASP A 128 2.92 -16.01 -6.01
C ASP A 128 2.33 -14.62 -5.74
N GLY A 129 2.33 -14.16 -4.48
CA GLY A 129 1.81 -12.87 -4.07
C GLY A 129 0.30 -12.81 -3.86
N THR A 130 -0.40 -13.96 -3.89
CA THR A 130 -1.83 -14.03 -3.54
C THR A 130 -2.04 -14.20 -2.03
N VAL A 131 -3.29 -14.03 -1.56
CA VAL A 131 -3.64 -14.14 -0.13
C VAL A 131 -4.56 -15.35 0.06
N ALA A 132 -4.03 -16.41 0.68
CA ALA A 132 -4.77 -17.62 1.00
C ALA A 132 -5.71 -17.42 2.19
N GLY A 133 -6.82 -18.18 2.23
CA GLY A 133 -7.85 -18.11 3.27
C GLY A 133 -8.85 -16.96 3.13
N ILE A 134 -8.62 -16.05 2.18
CA ILE A 134 -9.49 -14.88 1.99
C ILE A 134 -10.86 -15.22 1.40
N GLU A 135 -10.93 -16.24 0.53
CA GLU A 135 -12.20 -16.67 -0.09
C GLU A 135 -13.12 -17.32 0.94
N GLU A 136 -12.56 -18.15 1.81
CA GLU A 136 -13.29 -18.86 2.86
C GLU A 136 -13.92 -17.87 3.84
N GLN A 137 -13.14 -16.88 4.29
CA GLN A 137 -13.66 -15.80 5.12
C GLN A 137 -14.72 -14.96 4.39
N LEU A 138 -14.52 -14.66 3.10
CA LEU A 138 -15.50 -13.92 2.31
C LEU A 138 -16.86 -14.65 2.25
N GLU A 139 -16.85 -15.96 2.02
CA GLU A 139 -18.08 -16.76 1.98
C GLU A 139 -18.80 -16.82 3.35
N GLU A 140 -18.05 -16.87 4.45
CA GLU A 140 -18.62 -16.77 5.79
C GLU A 140 -19.23 -15.39 6.07
N ILE A 141 -18.54 -14.33 5.65
CA ILE A 141 -19.02 -12.96 5.75
C ILE A 141 -20.28 -12.76 4.89
N LYS A 142 -20.33 -13.30 3.67
CA LYS A 142 -21.53 -13.25 2.82
C LYS A 142 -22.72 -13.87 3.52
N ARG A 143 -22.60 -15.10 4.06
CA ARG A 143 -23.67 -15.77 4.80
C ARG A 143 -24.14 -14.98 6.04
N SER A 144 -23.20 -14.34 6.73
CA SER A 144 -23.49 -13.63 7.98
C SER A 144 -24.06 -12.21 7.74
N TYR A 145 -23.80 -11.63 6.58
CA TYR A 145 -24.11 -10.23 6.26
C TYR A 145 -24.74 -10.06 4.88
N GLU A 146 -25.60 -10.99 4.45
CA GLU A 146 -26.18 -11.05 3.10
C GLU A 146 -26.77 -9.71 2.64
N GLY A 147 -27.45 -8.98 3.53
CA GLY A 147 -28.08 -7.68 3.21
C GLY A 147 -27.12 -6.53 2.86
N LEU A 148 -25.81 -6.72 3.02
CA LEU A 148 -24.78 -5.73 2.65
C LEU A 148 -24.18 -5.96 1.26
N PHE A 149 -24.39 -7.14 0.68
CA PHE A 149 -23.92 -7.50 -0.66
C PHE A 149 -24.96 -7.11 -1.72
N TYR A 150 -24.50 -6.80 -2.94
CA TYR A 150 -25.43 -6.67 -4.07
C TYR A 150 -25.98 -8.06 -4.43
N LEU A 151 -27.25 -8.10 -4.84
CA LEU A 151 -27.91 -9.29 -5.41
C LEU A 151 -27.27 -9.68 -6.74
#